data_AF-A0A7Y8LN32-F1
#
_entry.id   AF-A0A7Y8LN32-F1
#
_cell.length_a   1.000
_cell.length_b   1.000
_cell.length_c   1.000
_cell.angle_alpha   90.00
_cell.angle_beta   90.00
_cell.angle_gamma   90.00
#
_symmetry.space_group_name_H-M   'P 1'
#
loop_
_entity.id
_entity.type
_entity.pdbx_description
1 polymer ?
#
loop_
_entity_poly.entity_id
_entity_poly.type
_entity_poly.pdbx_seq_one_letter_code
_entity_poly.pdbx_strand_id
1 'polypeptide(L)' 'MLTEQTLDKLYAMKLSGMADAFKEQLQQPSLQNLSFEERFGLLVDRQWT' A
#
# COMPACT_ATOMS: atom_id res chain seq x y z
N MET A 1 4.87 8.85 -10.57
CA MET A 1 5.94 8.63 -9.58
C MET A 1 6.40 7.18 -9.68
N LEU A 2 7.69 6.91 -9.45
CA LEU A 2 8.20 5.54 -9.32
C LEU A 2 7.73 4.92 -8.00
N THR A 3 7.46 3.61 -7.99
CA THR A 3 7.01 2.87 -6.80
C THR A 3 7.87 3.12 -5.57
N GLU A 4 9.19 3.03 -5.72
CA GLU A 4 10.16 3.29 -4.64
C GLU A 4 9.99 4.69 -4.04
N GLN A 5 9.76 5.70 -4.88
CA GLN A 5 9.56 7.07 -4.42
C GLN A 5 8.26 7.23 -3.62
N THR A 6 7.23 6.44 -3.91
CA THR A 6 5.99 6.41 -3.13
C THR A 6 6.23 5.76 -1.77
N LEU A 7 6.96 4.64 -1.74
CA LEU A 7 7.32 3.95 -0.50
C LEU A 7 8.17 4.83 0.41
N ASP A 8 9.19 5.50 -0.12
CA ASP A 8 10.01 6.44 0.63
C ASP A 8 9.18 7.55 1.27
N LYS A 9 8.20 8.10 0.54
CA LYS A 9 7.28 9.11 1.08
C LYS A 9 6.38 8.54 2.18
N LEU A 10 5.85 7.34 2.01
CA LEU A 10 5.02 6.69 3.04
C LEU A 10 5.82 6.47 4.33
N TYR A 11 7.05 5.96 4.24
CA TYR A 11 7.93 5.83 5.40
C TYR A 11 8.29 7.18 6.03
N ALA A 12 8.60 8.20 5.22
CA ALA A 12 8.89 9.55 5.71
C ALA A 12 7.69 10.20 6.45
N MET A 13 6.46 9.87 6.04
CA MET A 13 5.23 10.31 6.70
C MET A 13 4.84 9.44 7.92
N LYS A 14 5.67 8.45 8.28
CA LYS A 14 5.37 7.45 9.34
C LYS A 14 4.14 6.58 9.04
N LEU A 15 3.80 6.40 7.77
CA LEU A 15 2.74 5.50 7.29
C LEU A 15 3.33 4.15 6.89
N SER A 16 4.09 3.51 7.80
CA SER A 16 4.81 2.27 7.52
C SER A 16 3.89 1.09 7.20
N GLY A 17 2.72 0.99 7.85
CA GLY A 17 1.73 -0.03 7.55
C GLY A 17 1.17 0.10 6.14
N MET A 18 0.91 1.34 5.68
CA MET A 18 0.51 1.57 4.28
C MET A 18 1.62 1.18 3.31
N ALA A 19 2.89 1.49 3.62
CA ALA A 19 4.02 1.17 2.77
C ALA A 19 4.20 -0.35 2.61
N ASP A 20 4.08 -1.09 3.70
CA ASP A 20 4.24 -2.54 3.71
C ASP A 20 3.08 -3.23 2.97
N ALA A 21 1.83 -2.82 3.22
CA ALA A 21 0.69 -3.33 2.45
C ALA A 21 0.78 -2.97 0.95
N PHE A 22 1.33 -1.81 0.61
CA PHE A 22 1.52 -1.44 -0.79
C PHE A 22 2.56 -2.34 -1.47
N LYS A 23 3.66 -2.68 -0.79
CA LYS A 23 4.61 -3.70 -1.27
C LYS A 23 3.95 -5.06 -1.45
N GLU A 24 3.15 -5.50 -0.49
CA GLU A 24 2.41 -6.77 -0.57
C GLU A 24 1.46 -6.79 -1.79
N GLN A 25 0.70 -5.71 -2.02
CA GLN A 25 -0.18 -5.59 -3.17
C GLN A 25 0.53 -5.71 -4.52
N LEU A 26 1.74 -5.16 -4.64
CA LEU A 26 2.53 -5.25 -5.86
C LEU A 26 2.99 -6.69 -6.16
N GLN A 27 3.16 -7.52 -5.12
CA GLN A 27 3.59 -8.92 -5.24
C GLN A 27 2.42 -9.89 -5.31
N GLN A 28 1.17 -9.43 -5.17
CA GLN A 28 -0.03 -10.27 -5.18
C GLN A 28 -0.94 -9.97 -6.39
N PRO A 29 -0.80 -10.71 -7.49
CA PRO A 29 -1.66 -10.55 -8.68
C PRO A 29 -3.15 -10.70 -8.38
N SER A 30 -3.53 -11.51 -7.39
CA SER A 30 -4.92 -11.71 -6.98
C SER A 30 -5.59 -10.42 -6.51
N LEU A 31 -4.85 -9.49 -5.89
CA LEU A 31 -5.38 -8.22 -5.43
C LEU A 31 -5.66 -7.24 -6.59
N GLN A 32 -5.13 -7.50 -7.78
CA GLN A 32 -5.43 -6.69 -8.97
C GLN A 32 -6.86 -6.89 -9.48
N ASN A 33 -7.55 -7.96 -9.04
CA ASN A 33 -8.97 -8.19 -9.34
C ASN A 33 -9.90 -7.28 -8.51
N LEU A 34 -9.37 -6.68 -7.44
CA LEU A 34 -10.12 -5.73 -6.61
C LEU A 34 -10.11 -4.34 -7.25
N SER A 35 -11.15 -3.58 -6.95
CA SER A 35 -11.20 -2.17 -7.32
C SER A 35 -10.06 -1.38 -6.67
N PHE A 36 -9.86 -0.15 -7.15
CA PHE A 36 -8.89 0.74 -6.52
C PHE A 36 -9.29 1.04 -5.06
N GLU A 37 -10.57 1.31 -4.81
CA GLU A 37 -11.12 1.66 -3.50
C GLU A 37 -10.95 0.51 -2.50
N GLU A 38 -11.18 -0.73 -2.93
CA GLU A 38 -10.96 -1.92 -2.12
C GLU A 38 -9.49 -2.08 -1.75
N ARG A 39 -8.58 -1.97 -2.73
CA ARG A 39 -7.14 -2.02 -2.47
C ARG A 39 -6.68 -0.89 -1.56
N PHE A 40 -7.20 0.32 -1.75
CA PHE A 40 -6.85 1.45 -0.91
C PHE A 40 -7.33 1.25 0.54
N GLY A 41 -8.54 0.71 0.73
CA GLY A 41 -9.04 0.32 2.06
C GLY A 41 -8.08 -0.60 2.79
N LEU A 42 -7.57 -1.65 2.12
CA LEU A 42 -6.59 -2.57 2.71
C LEU A 42 -5.29 -1.88 3.15
N LEU A 43 -4.84 -0.83 2.44
CA LEU A 43 -3.67 -0.05 2.87
C LEU A 43 -3.95 0.70 4.17
N VAL A 44 -5.13 1.32 4.28
CA VAL A 44 -5.56 2.08 5.46
C VAL A 44 -5.75 1.15 6.65
N ASP A 45 -6.39 -0.01 6.45
CA ASP A 45 -6.60 -1.01 7.51
C ASP A 45 -5.28 -1.52 8.08
N ARG A 46 -4.29 -1.79 7.21
CA ARG A 46 -2.94 -2.20 7.63
C ARG A 46 -2.21 -1.13 8.44
N GLN A 47 -2.48 0.14 8.18
CA GLN A 47 -1.87 1.26 8.90
C GLN A 47 -2.55 1.56 10.24
N TRP A 48 -3.84 1.28 10.34
CA TRP A 48 -4.63 1.52 11.55
C TRP A 48 -4.33 0.51 12.66
N THR A 49 -3.91 -0.70 12.29
CA THR A 49 -3.58 -1.80 13.21
C THR A 49 -2.11 -1.77 13.61
#